data_AF-A0A7W0I5E5-F1
#
_entry.id   AF-A0A7W0I5E5-F1
#
_cell.length_a   1.000
_cell.length_b   1.000
_cell.length_c   1.000
_cell.angle_alpha   90.00
_cell.angle_beta   90.00
_cell.angle_gamma   90.00
#
_symmetry.space_group_name_H-M   'P 1'
#
loop_
_entity.id
_entity.type
_entity.pdbx_description
1 polymer ?
#
loop_
_entity_poly.entity_id
_entity_poly.type
_entity_poly.pdbx_seq_one_letter_code
_entity_poly.pdbx_strand_id
1 'polypeptide(L)' 'MEYRVKHTETGEEKTLSHLEVNDMDYDVNSRIVVFDTNMEAYFLIDEVQEY' A
#
# COMPACT_ATOMS: atom_id res chain seq x y z
N MET A 1 -3.13 -1.42 12.68
CA MET A 1 -3.58 -1.72 11.32
C MET A 1 -2.34 -1.88 10.47
N GLU A 2 -2.25 -3.00 9.76
CA GLU A 2 -1.13 -3.35 8.90
C GLU A 2 -1.65 -3.51 7.48
N TYR A 3 -0.86 -3.12 6.50
CA TYR A 3 -1.20 -3.12 5.08
C TYR A 3 -0.18 -3.99 4.36
N ARG A 4 -0.64 -5.09 3.77
CA ARG A 4 0.20 -5.87 2.88
C ARG A 4 0.21 -5.20 1.52
N VAL A 5 1.38 -4.80 1.06
CA VAL A 5 1.54 -4.00 -0.15
C VAL A 5 2.59 -4.58 -1.08
N LYS A 6 2.47 -4.29 -2.37
CA LYS A 6 3.41 -4.68 -3.43
C LYS A 6 4.02 -3.46 -4.09
N HIS A 7 5.33 -3.34 -4.08
CA HIS A 7 6.02 -2.22 -4.71
C HIS A 7 5.69 -2.14 -6.20
N THR A 8 5.30 -0.96 -6.66
CA THR A 8 4.82 -0.77 -8.04
C THR A 8 5.89 -1.04 -9.09
N GLU A 9 7.15 -0.67 -8.81
CA GLU A 9 8.29 -0.90 -9.73
C GLU A 9 8.94 -2.29 -9.61
N THR A 10 9.37 -2.69 -8.40
CA THR A 10 10.13 -3.94 -8.20
C THR A 10 9.25 -5.16 -8.08
N GLY A 11 7.96 -4.98 -7.73
CA GLY A 11 7.06 -6.07 -7.41
C GLY A 11 7.34 -6.75 -6.07
N GLU A 12 8.23 -6.21 -5.24
CA GLU A 12 8.52 -6.73 -3.90
C GLU A 12 7.30 -6.56 -2.98
N GLU A 13 6.98 -7.59 -2.21
CA GLU A 13 5.91 -7.53 -1.22
C GLU A 13 6.47 -7.21 0.15
N LYS A 14 5.81 -6.29 0.87
CA LYS A 14 6.12 -6.00 2.26
C LYS A 14 4.86 -5.64 3.04
N THR A 15 4.99 -5.55 4.35
CA THR A 15 3.94 -5.08 5.23
C THR A 15 4.29 -3.68 5.72
N LEU A 16 3.36 -2.74 5.56
CA LEU A 16 3.45 -1.39 6.10
C LEU A 16 2.54 -1.26 7.33
N SER A 17 3.04 -0.65 8.38
CA SER A 17 2.20 -0.19 9.49
C SER A 17 1.49 1.12 9.13
N HIS A 18 0.40 1.44 9.84
CA HIS A 18 -0.28 2.74 9.69
C HIS A 18 0.62 3.96 9.93
N LEU A 19 1.73 3.83 10.66
CA LEU A 19 2.69 4.92 10.86
C LEU A 19 3.64 5.12 9.66
N GLU A 20 3.78 4.11 8.82
CA GLU A 20 4.61 4.15 7.63
C GLU A 20 3.83 4.56 6.39
N VAL A 21 2.49 4.56 6.46
CA VAL A 21 1.63 5.06 5.38
C VAL A 21 1.49 6.57 5.50
N ASN A 22 1.87 7.28 4.44
CA ASN A 22 1.68 8.71 4.31
C ASN A 22 0.34 9.06 3.66
N ASP A 23 -0.02 8.37 2.57
CA ASP A 23 -1.26 8.62 1.82
C ASP A 23 -1.77 7.37 1.09
N MET A 24 -3.03 7.38 0.67
CA MET A 24 -3.62 6.34 -0.17
C MET A 24 -4.52 6.94 -1.24
N ASP A 25 -4.40 6.46 -2.48
CA ASP A 25 -5.23 6.88 -3.61
C ASP A 25 -5.63 5.68 -4.47
N TYR A 26 -6.45 5.89 -5.50
CA TYR A 26 -6.83 4.88 -6.47
C TYR A 26 -6.13 5.13 -7.81
N ASP A 27 -5.58 4.08 -8.42
CA ASP A 27 -5.07 4.16 -9.78
C ASP A 27 -6.19 4.17 -10.84
N VAL A 28 -5.80 4.31 -12.11
CA VAL A 28 -6.74 4.30 -13.25
C VAL A 28 -7.52 2.98 -13.41
N ASN A 29 -7.11 1.91 -12.73
CA ASN A 29 -7.77 0.61 -12.72
C ASN A 29 -8.54 0.38 -11.41
N SER A 30 -8.77 1.43 -10.62
CA SER A 30 -9.43 1.38 -9.31
C SER A 30 -8.72 0.49 -8.28
N ARG A 31 -7.40 0.33 -8.38
CA ARG A 31 -6.57 -0.34 -7.37
C ARG A 31 -6.07 0.68 -6.36
N ILE A 32 -6.07 0.31 -5.08
CA ILE A 32 -5.51 1.17 -4.03
C ILE A 32 -3.99 1.22 -4.16
N VAL A 33 -3.48 2.44 -4.28
CA VAL A 33 -2.06 2.78 -4.24
C VAL A 33 -1.77 3.39 -2.87
N VAL A 34 -0.83 2.81 -2.15
CA VAL A 34 -0.35 3.25 -0.85
C VAL A 34 0.99 3.94 -1.05
N PHE A 35 1.11 5.16 -0.53
CA PHE A 35 2.36 5.91 -0.50
C PHE A 35 2.95 5.85 0.90
N ASP A 36 4.21 5.44 1.01
CA ASP A 36 4.91 5.44 2.29
C ASP A 36 5.49 6.82 2.62
N THR A 37 6.09 6.96 3.81
CA THR A 37 6.73 8.21 4.25
C THR A 37 7.95 8.63 3.44
N ASN A 38 8.52 7.74 2.63
CA ASN A 38 9.60 8.03 1.68
C ASN A 38 9.07 8.38 0.28
N MET A 39 7.73 8.50 0.13
CA MET A 39 7.04 8.73 -1.14
C MET A 39 7.17 7.57 -2.14
N GLU A 40 7.48 6.36 -1.67
CA GLU A 40 7.44 5.16 -2.51
C GLU A 40 6.01 4.67 -2.68
N ALA A 41 5.69 4.18 -3.88
CA ALA A 41 4.34 3.78 -4.26
C ALA A 41 4.19 2.25 -4.30
N TYR A 42 3.13 1.76 -3.67
CA TYR A 42 2.82 0.34 -3.57
C TYR A 42 1.35 0.06 -3.90
N PHE A 43 1.03 -1.09 -4.48
CA PHE A 43 -0.35 -1.56 -4.58
C PHE A 43 -0.76 -2.29 -3.29
N LEU A 44 -1.93 -1.98 -2.75
CA LEU A 44 -2.49 -2.76 -1.64
C LEU A 44 -2.89 -4.16 -2.13
N ILE A 45 -2.43 -5.20 -1.43
CA ILE A 45 -2.66 -6.62 -1.79
C ILE A 45 -3.82 -7.21 -0.99
N ASP A 46 -3.96 -6.84 0.30
CA ASP A 46 -5.05 -7.30 1.16
C ASP A 46 -5.89 -6.11 1.61
N GLU A 47 -7.20 -6.17 1.35
CA GLU A 47 -8.16 -5.37 2.09
C GLU A 47 -8.14 -5.85 3.54
N VAL A 48 -7.92 -4.92 4.46
CA VAL A 48 -7.81 -5.21 5.88
C VAL A 48 -9.01 -6.05 6.33
N GLN A 49 -8.76 -7.28 6.80
CA GLN A 49 -9.77 -8.07 7.48
C GLN A 49 -10.14 -7.34 8.79
N GLU A 50 -11.23 -6.58 8.76
CA GLU A 50 -11.89 -6.12 9.97
C GLU A 50 -12.50 -7.35 10.68
N TYR A 51 -12.05 -7.62 11.90
CA TYR A 51 -12.64 -8.62 12.81
C TYR A 51 -13.64 -7.96 13.76
#